data_AF-A0A0K8RRE8-F1
#
_entry.id   AF-A0A0K8RRE8-F1
#
_cell.length_a   1.000
_cell.length_b   1.000
_cell.length_c   1.000
_cell.angle_alpha   90.00
_cell.angle_beta   90.00
_cell.angle_gamma   90.00
#
_symmetry.space_group_name_H-M   'P 1'
#
loop_
_entity.id
_entity.type
_entity.pdbx_description
1 polymer ?
#
loop_
_entity_poly.entity_id
_entity_poly.type
_entity_poly.pdbx_seq_one_letter_code
_entity_poly.pdbx_strand_id
1 'polypeptide(L)'
;MLLKIFTAVLISMAVQNGAISEVTQENNACLKLIEKIGGIACHLIGEGGFYRLGQSTCLISCSGGTYSISLPDGTCDRTLEPENWQGYFQLFHHLPPLQYENCDERWTEKLQRWLQEWEKRNKTAYNSICMK
;
A
#
# COMPACT_ATOMS: atom_id res chain seq x y z
N MET A 1 28.43 -31.35 -20.89
CA MET A 1 27.99 -30.76 -19.59
C MET A 1 27.58 -29.29 -19.70
N LEU A 2 28.09 -28.52 -20.66
CA LEU A 2 27.68 -27.12 -20.92
C LEU A 2 26.20 -26.95 -21.36
N LEU A 3 25.64 -27.93 -22.10
CA LEU A 3 24.26 -27.85 -22.60
C LEU A 3 23.20 -27.85 -21.48
N LYS A 4 23.47 -28.53 -20.36
CA LYS A 4 22.55 -28.60 -19.21
C LYS A 4 22.54 -27.32 -18.37
N ILE A 5 23.63 -26.55 -18.42
CA ILE A 5 23.73 -25.26 -17.74
C ILE A 5 22.96 -24.18 -18.53
N PHE A 6 23.06 -24.22 -19.86
CA PHE A 6 22.30 -23.31 -20.73
C PHE A 6 20.79 -23.50 -20.62
N THR A 7 20.29 -24.73 -20.51
CA THR A 7 18.85 -24.98 -20.33
C THR A 7 18.34 -24.54 -18.96
N ALA A 8 19.14 -24.66 -17.89
CA ALA A 8 18.73 -24.18 -16.56
C ALA A 8 18.64 -22.64 -16.49
N VAL A 9 19.58 -21.93 -17.13
CA VAL A 9 19.59 -20.46 -17.18
C VAL A 9 18.49 -19.89 -18.09
N LEU A 10 18.14 -20.60 -19.17
CA LEU A 10 17.05 -20.16 -20.06
C LEU A 10 15.66 -20.37 -19.44
N ILE A 11 15.47 -21.41 -18.61
CA ILE A 11 14.21 -21.62 -17.89
C ILE A 11 14.02 -20.55 -16.80
N SER A 12 15.09 -20.09 -16.13
CA SER A 12 14.97 -18.97 -15.17
C SER A 12 14.63 -17.65 -15.86
N MET A 13 15.16 -17.40 -17.07
CA MET A 13 14.81 -16.19 -17.82
C MET A 13 13.38 -16.23 -18.40
N ALA A 14 12.83 -17.41 -18.70
CA ALA A 14 11.42 -17.53 -19.12
C ALA A 14 10.44 -17.27 -17.96
N VAL A 15 10.83 -17.58 -16.72
CA VAL A 15 10.07 -17.18 -15.52
C VAL A 15 10.24 -15.68 -15.21
N GLN A 16 11.39 -15.09 -15.52
CA GLN A 16 11.63 -13.65 -15.34
C GLN A 16 11.03 -12.76 -16.45
N ASN A 17 10.86 -13.28 -17.67
CA ASN A 17 10.34 -12.51 -18.82
C ASN A 17 8.87 -12.84 -19.15
N GLY A 18 8.21 -13.68 -18.36
CA GLY A 18 6.80 -14.09 -18.54
C GLY A 18 5.77 -13.17 -17.89
N ALA A 19 6.21 -12.17 -17.14
CA ALA A 19 5.38 -11.07 -16.69
C ALA A 19 6.29 -9.87 -16.49
N ILE A 20 6.58 -9.15 -17.59
CA ILE A 20 6.77 -7.70 -17.47
C ILE A 20 5.41 -7.20 -17.01
N SER A 21 5.16 -7.29 -15.71
CA SER A 21 4.17 -6.48 -15.06
C SER A 21 4.73 -5.08 -15.21
N GLU A 22 4.36 -4.40 -16.30
CA GLU A 22 3.75 -3.09 -16.13
C GLU A 22 2.92 -3.22 -14.86
N VAL A 23 3.46 -2.73 -13.74
CA VAL A 23 2.69 -2.55 -12.53
C VAL A 23 1.74 -1.42 -12.87
N THR A 24 0.75 -1.75 -13.71
CA THR A 24 -0.54 -1.13 -13.67
C THR A 24 -0.91 -1.19 -12.21
N GLN A 25 -0.92 -0.01 -11.60
CA GLN A 25 -1.47 0.36 -10.32
C GLN A 25 -2.99 0.06 -10.28
N GLU A 26 -3.41 -1.03 -10.91
CA GLU A 26 -4.77 -1.56 -10.96
C GLU A 26 -4.86 -2.71 -9.95
N ASN A 27 -5.72 -2.51 -8.96
CA ASN A 27 -6.31 -3.58 -8.13
C ASN A 27 -5.47 -4.20 -7.01
N ASN A 28 -4.56 -3.46 -6.35
CA ASN A 28 -4.14 -3.88 -5.01
C ASN A 28 -5.30 -3.67 -4.01
N ALA A 29 -5.80 -4.76 -3.41
CA ALA A 29 -6.90 -4.74 -2.44
C ALA A 29 -6.60 -3.85 -1.22
N CYS A 30 -5.35 -3.79 -0.78
CA CYS A 30 -4.88 -2.95 0.32
C CYS A 30 -4.92 -1.48 -0.05
N LEU A 31 -4.60 -1.12 -1.30
CA LEU A 31 -4.73 0.27 -1.76
C LEU A 31 -6.20 0.71 -1.75
N LYS A 32 -7.12 -0.15 -2.20
CA LYS A 32 -8.58 0.12 -2.12
C LYS A 32 -9.05 0.28 -0.68
N LEU A 33 -8.51 -0.51 0.26
CA LEU A 33 -8.79 -0.34 1.68
C LEU A 33 -8.27 1.02 2.17
N ILE A 34 -7.03 1.40 1.83
CA ILE A 34 -6.44 2.69 2.19
C ILE A 34 -7.27 3.86 1.64
N GLU A 35 -7.72 3.80 0.39
CA GLU A 35 -8.58 4.81 -0.23
C GLU A 35 -9.92 4.95 0.52
N LYS A 36 -10.59 3.84 0.81
CA LYS A 36 -11.85 3.83 1.58
C LYS A 36 -11.65 4.40 2.99
N ILE A 37 -10.58 3.98 3.67
CA ILE A 37 -10.22 4.47 4.99
C ILE A 37 -9.98 5.97 4.95
N GLY A 38 -9.18 6.44 3.99
CA GLY A 38 -8.90 7.85 3.80
C GLY A 38 -10.15 8.68 3.56
N GLY A 39 -11.11 8.18 2.77
CA GLY A 39 -12.38 8.86 2.55
C GLY A 39 -13.17 9.09 3.85
N ILE A 40 -13.29 8.06 4.69
CA ILE A 40 -13.97 8.18 5.99
C ILE A 40 -13.20 9.11 6.91
N ALA A 41 -11.89 8.88 7.02
CA ALA A 41 -11.05 9.55 7.99
C ALA A 41 -10.91 11.04 7.68
N CYS A 42 -10.73 11.41 6.40
CA CYS A 42 -10.66 12.81 5.95
C CYS A 42 -11.96 13.57 6.25
N HIS A 43 -13.13 13.00 5.94
CA HIS A 43 -14.40 13.63 6.28
C HIS A 43 -14.59 13.77 7.79
N LEU A 44 -14.15 12.77 8.56
CA LEU A 44 -14.31 12.79 10.02
C LEU A 44 -13.49 13.91 10.68
N ILE A 45 -12.33 14.25 10.12
CA ILE A 45 -11.49 15.36 10.61
C ILE A 45 -11.91 16.73 10.03
N GLY A 46 -13.04 16.80 9.32
CA GLY A 46 -13.59 18.05 8.78
C GLY A 46 -12.99 18.48 7.45
N GLU A 47 -12.22 17.61 6.79
CA GLU A 47 -11.67 17.84 5.46
C GLU A 47 -12.61 17.24 4.38
N GLY A 48 -12.21 17.31 3.11
CA GLY A 48 -12.92 16.62 2.02
C GLY A 48 -12.69 15.10 2.00
N GLY A 49 -12.68 14.51 0.81
CA GLY A 49 -12.44 13.06 0.65
C GLY A 49 -10.95 12.70 0.60
N PHE A 50 -10.67 11.42 0.37
CA PHE A 50 -9.33 10.96 0.01
C PHE A 50 -8.85 11.69 -1.26
N TYR A 51 -7.63 12.23 -1.23
CA TYR A 51 -7.02 12.85 -2.41
C TYR A 51 -5.88 12.00 -2.98
N ARG A 52 -4.91 11.65 -2.14
CA ARG A 52 -3.77 10.81 -2.55
C ARG A 52 -3.09 10.16 -1.35
N LEU A 53 -2.37 9.08 -1.62
CA LEU A 53 -1.40 8.51 -0.70
C LEU A 53 0.02 8.94 -1.13
N GLY A 54 0.75 9.60 -0.24
CA GLY A 54 2.18 9.85 -0.43
C GLY A 54 2.97 8.59 -0.11
N GLN A 55 3.44 7.87 -1.13
CA GLN A 55 4.22 6.63 -0.94
C GLN A 55 5.49 6.82 -0.11
N SER A 56 6.18 7.95 -0.27
CA SER A 56 7.40 8.27 0.48
C SER A 56 7.13 8.81 1.88
N THR A 57 5.99 9.48 2.10
CA THR A 57 5.64 10.08 3.39
C THR A 57 4.79 9.15 4.25
N CYS A 58 4.18 8.12 3.66
CA CYS A 58 3.19 7.27 4.31
C CYS A 58 1.94 8.00 4.80
N LEU A 59 1.60 9.10 4.13
CA LEU A 59 0.51 10.00 4.52
C LEU A 59 -0.61 9.99 3.50
N ILE A 60 -1.83 9.79 3.96
CA ILE A 60 -3.05 10.10 3.24
C ILE A 60 -3.23 11.62 3.29
N SER A 61 -3.36 12.25 2.12
CA SER A 61 -3.79 13.64 1.99
C SER A 61 -5.28 13.71 1.72
N CYS A 62 -5.93 14.70 2.30
CA CYS A 62 -7.36 14.98 2.12
C CYS A 62 -7.59 16.11 1.11
N SER A 63 -8.67 16.04 0.33
CA SER A 63 -9.00 17.07 -0.65
C SER A 63 -9.45 18.36 0.07
N GLY A 64 -8.95 19.51 -0.35
CA GLY A 64 -9.35 20.82 0.19
C GLY A 64 -8.81 21.11 1.59
N GLY A 65 -7.85 20.31 2.06
CA GLY A 65 -7.36 20.32 3.42
C GLY A 65 -5.85 20.39 3.58
N THR A 66 -5.40 20.52 4.83
CA THR A 66 -3.98 20.50 5.19
C THR A 66 -3.62 19.38 6.15
N TYR A 67 -4.62 18.78 6.82
CA TYR A 67 -4.37 17.69 7.74
C TYR A 67 -4.22 16.37 7.00
N SER A 68 -3.11 15.70 7.28
CA SER A 68 -2.78 14.39 6.73
C SER A 68 -2.95 13.28 7.75
N ILE A 69 -3.26 12.08 7.28
CA ILE A 69 -3.48 10.90 8.13
C ILE A 69 -2.39 9.89 7.83
N SER A 70 -1.60 9.52 8.85
CA SER A 70 -0.58 8.48 8.70
C SER A 70 -1.22 7.10 8.52
N LEU A 71 -0.65 6.28 7.64
CA LEU A 71 -0.96 4.85 7.67
C LEU A 71 -0.44 4.23 8.97
N PRO A 72 -0.97 3.05 9.37
CA PRO A 72 -0.48 2.32 10.52
C PRO A 72 1.01 1.97 10.39
N ASP A 73 1.68 1.85 11.53
CA ASP A 73 3.12 1.56 11.60
C ASP A 73 3.49 0.32 10.77
N GLY A 74 4.60 0.43 10.04
CA GLY A 74 5.12 -0.62 9.17
C GLY A 74 4.39 -0.83 7.85
N THR A 75 3.23 -0.19 7.62
CA THR A 75 2.50 -0.32 6.35
C THR A 75 3.33 0.21 5.16
N CYS A 76 4.13 1.25 5.39
CA CYS A 76 5.07 1.80 4.38
C CYS A 76 6.53 1.44 4.65
N ASP A 77 6.81 0.40 5.43
CA ASP A 77 8.16 -0.14 5.43
C ASP A 77 8.43 -0.77 4.08
N ARG A 78 9.70 -0.86 3.71
CA ARG A 78 10.11 -1.59 2.51
C ARG A 78 10.17 -3.08 2.85
N THR A 79 9.88 -3.92 1.88
CA THR A 79 9.84 -5.39 2.03
C THR A 79 11.21 -6.02 2.25
N LEU A 80 12.28 -5.29 1.96
CA LEU A 80 13.67 -5.71 2.16
C LEU A 80 14.38 -4.78 3.14
N GLU A 81 15.37 -5.31 3.86
CA GLU A 81 16.28 -4.54 4.70
C GLU A 81 17.12 -3.55 3.88
N PRO A 82 17.52 -2.38 4.43
CA PRO A 82 18.25 -1.33 3.72
C PRO A 82 19.51 -1.81 2.99
N GLU A 83 20.22 -2.77 3.55
CA GLU A 83 21.44 -3.35 2.98
C GLU A 83 21.22 -3.96 1.58
N ASN A 84 20.00 -4.44 1.32
CA ASN A 84 19.63 -5.10 0.07
C ASN A 84 19.09 -4.12 -1.00
N TRP A 85 18.85 -2.86 -0.63
CA TRP A 85 18.17 -1.91 -1.53
C TRP A 85 19.01 -1.57 -2.75
N GLN A 86 20.31 -1.40 -2.58
CA GLN A 86 21.21 -1.08 -3.69
C GLN A 86 21.25 -2.19 -4.73
N GLY A 87 21.37 -3.45 -4.29
CA GLY A 87 21.36 -4.61 -5.17
C GLY A 87 20.02 -4.78 -5.88
N TYR A 88 18.92 -4.61 -5.15
CA TYR A 88 17.58 -4.64 -5.73
C TYR A 88 17.40 -3.56 -6.80
N PHE A 89 17.79 -2.31 -6.51
CA PHE A 89 17.67 -1.20 -7.44
C PHE A 89 18.51 -1.40 -8.72
N GLN A 90 19.70 -1.98 -8.62
CA GLN A 90 20.54 -2.29 -9.78
C GLN A 90 19.89 -3.33 -10.70
N LEU A 91 19.12 -4.27 -10.15
CA LEU A 91 18.45 -5.33 -10.91
C LEU A 91 17.11 -4.90 -11.50
N PHE A 92 16.31 -4.13 -10.75
CA PHE A 92 14.92 -3.84 -11.09
C PHE A 92 14.65 -2.36 -11.43
N HIS A 93 15.64 -1.48 -11.23
CA HIS A 93 15.55 -0.04 -11.50
C HIS A 93 14.44 0.71 -10.73
N HIS A 94 13.94 0.12 -9.65
CA HIS A 94 13.06 0.75 -8.67
C HIS A 94 13.40 0.26 -7.26
N LEU A 95 12.88 0.96 -6.24
CA LEU A 95 13.05 0.53 -4.84
C LEU A 95 12.22 -0.73 -4.56
N PRO A 96 12.60 -1.54 -3.55
CA PRO A 96 11.79 -2.67 -3.11
C PRO A 96 10.35 -2.21 -2.82
N PRO A 97 9.32 -3.03 -3.06
CA PRO A 97 7.95 -2.63 -2.80
C PRO A 97 7.75 -2.31 -1.32
N LEU A 98 6.82 -1.41 -1.04
CA LEU A 98 6.31 -1.15 0.29
C LEU A 98 5.53 -2.38 0.77
N GLN A 99 5.47 -2.57 2.09
CA GLN A 99 4.81 -3.72 2.70
C GLN A 99 3.34 -3.88 2.25
N TYR A 100 2.57 -2.78 2.18
CA TYR A 100 1.18 -2.85 1.71
C TYR A 100 1.06 -3.17 0.21
N GLU A 101 2.11 -2.96 -0.59
CA GLU A 101 2.07 -3.18 -2.04
C GLU A 101 2.02 -4.68 -2.38
N ASN A 102 2.58 -5.53 -1.52
CA ASN A 102 2.44 -6.98 -1.62
C ASN A 102 1.05 -7.49 -1.20
N CYS A 103 0.36 -6.73 -0.37
CA CYS A 103 -0.98 -7.01 0.16
C CYS A 103 -1.23 -8.47 0.54
N ASP A 104 -0.35 -9.02 1.38
CA ASP A 104 -0.57 -10.34 1.96
C ASP A 104 -1.77 -10.34 2.93
N GLU A 105 -2.12 -11.52 3.43
CA GLU A 105 -3.22 -11.70 4.39
C GLU A 105 -3.01 -10.84 5.65
N ARG A 106 -1.77 -10.74 6.14
CA ARG A 106 -1.43 -9.94 7.31
C ARG A 106 -1.76 -8.47 7.10
N TRP A 107 -1.38 -7.90 5.97
CA TRP A 107 -1.66 -6.49 5.64
C TRP A 107 -3.14 -6.26 5.34
N THR A 108 -3.78 -7.20 4.66
CA THR A 108 -5.21 -7.16 4.40
C THR A 108 -6.01 -7.09 5.70
N GLU A 109 -5.76 -8.01 6.64
CA GLU A 109 -6.43 -8.03 7.94
C GLU A 109 -6.14 -6.77 8.78
N LYS A 110 -4.90 -6.27 8.73
CA LYS A 110 -4.52 -5.07 9.48
C LYS A 110 -5.26 -3.85 8.96
N LEU A 111 -5.36 -3.68 7.65
CA LEU A 111 -6.09 -2.58 7.02
C LEU A 111 -7.61 -2.74 7.19
N GLN A 112 -8.16 -3.96 7.15
CA GLN A 112 -9.56 -4.21 7.46
C GLN A 112 -9.92 -3.84 8.91
N ARG A 113 -9.08 -4.21 9.88
CA ARG A 113 -9.25 -3.77 11.28
C ARG A 113 -9.20 -2.25 11.39
N TRP A 114 -8.25 -1.61 10.70
CA TRP A 114 -8.14 -0.15 10.71
C TRP A 114 -9.38 0.53 10.10
N LEU A 115 -9.93 -0.02 9.02
CA LEU A 115 -11.20 0.43 8.43
C LEU A 115 -12.36 0.33 9.40
N GLN A 116 -12.53 -0.81 10.07
CA GLN A 116 -13.60 -1.00 11.06
C GLN A 116 -13.51 0.03 12.19
N GLU A 117 -12.30 0.34 12.66
CA GLU A 117 -12.09 1.34 13.69
C GLU A 117 -12.46 2.76 13.21
N TRP A 118 -12.17 3.13 11.95
CA TRP A 118 -12.63 4.39 11.37
C TRP A 118 -14.14 4.46 11.17
N GLU A 119 -14.77 3.38 10.69
CA GLU A 119 -16.23 3.28 10.57
C GLU A 119 -16.91 3.44 11.93
N LYS A 120 -16.36 2.82 12.98
CA LYS A 120 -16.82 2.96 14.36
C LYS A 120 -16.67 4.39 14.88
N ARG A 121 -15.54 5.05 14.63
CA ARG A 121 -15.33 6.46 15.00
C ARG A 121 -16.33 7.38 14.30
N ASN A 122 -16.55 7.17 13.01
CA ASN A 122 -17.51 7.95 12.24
C ASN A 122 -18.94 7.82 12.80
N LYS A 123 -19.39 6.59 13.07
CA LYS A 123 -20.69 6.35 13.71
C LYS A 123 -20.79 6.99 15.10
N THR A 124 -19.73 6.91 15.89
CA THR A 124 -19.68 7.52 17.23
C THR A 124 -19.82 9.04 17.15
N ALA A 125 -19.09 9.69 16.22
CA ALA A 125 -19.18 11.13 16.01
C ALA A 125 -20.56 11.55 15.50
N TYR A 126 -21.13 10.81 14.54
CA TYR A 126 -22.49 11.08 14.07
C TYR A 126 -23.51 11.01 15.22
N ASN A 127 -23.46 9.96 16.02
CA ASN A 127 -24.39 9.77 17.14
C ASN A 127 -24.26 10.86 18.20
N SER A 128 -23.02 11.29 18.53
CA SER A 128 -22.79 12.30 19.56
C SER A 128 -23.25 13.71 19.15
N ILE A 129 -23.30 13.98 17.85
CA ILE A 129 -23.70 15.28 17.29
C ILE A 129 -25.21 15.28 16.95
N CYS A 130 -25.69 14.25 16.27
CA CYS A 130 -26.99 14.26 15.59
C CYS A 130 -28.10 13.50 16.33
N MET A 131 -27.78 12.61 17.28
CA MET A 131 -28.76 11.75 17.96
C MET A 131 -28.90 12.07 19.45
N LYS A 132 -28.72 13.34 19.84
CA LYS A 132 -28.99 13.80 21.21
C LYS A 132 -30.46 13.72 21.59
#